data_AF-A0A3D3UR24-F1
#
_entry.id   AF-A0A3D3UR24-F1
#
_cell.length_a   1.000
_cell.length_b   1.000
_cell.length_c   1.000
_cell.angle_alpha   90.00
_cell.angle_beta   90.00
_cell.angle_gamma   90.00
#
_symmetry.space_group_name_H-M   'P 1'
#
loop_
_entity.id
_entity.type
_entity.pdbx_description
1 polymer ?
#
loop_
_entity_poly.entity_id
_entity_poly.type
_entity_poly.pdbx_seq_one_letter_code
_entity_poly.pdbx_strand_id
1 'polypeptide(L)'
;MNSEKKDKTPAKRYYRKRVHLLNLIEKIKLWPSRKGILHGIRSIERLGDQARVTTHCNKAFLINNSKNSRAARWLRNKLFIGVCSQCGVPEWKLEKYNSTRFKRHQGSLLLKDQKEGADSEKS
;
A
#
# COMPACT_ATOMS: atom_id res chain seq x y z
N MET A 1 28.24 -4.98 24.22
CA MET A 1 27.00 -5.27 24.97
C MET A 1 25.83 -4.79 24.12
N ASN A 2 25.19 -5.68 23.36
CA ASN A 2 24.06 -5.34 22.50
C ASN A 2 22.82 -5.14 23.37
N SER A 3 22.33 -3.90 23.45
CA SER A 3 21.08 -3.60 24.15
C SER A 3 19.91 -4.32 23.46
N GLU A 4 19.28 -5.24 24.20
CA GLU A 4 18.04 -5.90 23.84
C GLU A 4 16.94 -4.84 23.63
N LYS A 5 16.69 -4.47 22.37
CA LYS A 5 15.54 -3.65 22.02
C LYS A 5 14.29 -4.51 22.19
N LYS A 6 13.56 -4.35 23.30
CA LYS A 6 12.23 -4.93 23.49
C LYS A 6 11.35 -4.64 22.26
N ASP A 7 11.00 -5.69 21.53
CA ASP A 7 10.06 -5.60 20.41
C ASP A 7 8.69 -5.17 20.94
N LYS A 8 8.37 -3.89 20.73
CA LYS A 8 7.06 -3.34 21.07
C LYS A 8 6.05 -3.93 20.09
N THR A 9 5.03 -4.59 20.61
CA THR A 9 3.92 -5.10 19.78
C THR A 9 3.36 -3.97 18.91
N PRO A 10 3.23 -4.18 17.59
CA PRO A 10 2.85 -3.10 16.69
C PRO A 10 1.42 -2.64 16.99
N ALA A 11 1.28 -1.36 17.35
CA ALA A 11 -0.01 -0.74 17.64
C ALA A 11 -1.02 -1.00 16.51
N LYS A 12 -2.24 -1.43 16.89
CA LYS A 12 -3.32 -1.71 15.95
C LYS A 12 -3.71 -0.43 15.21
N ARG A 13 -3.58 -0.42 13.88
CA ARG A 13 -4.02 0.69 13.03
C ARG A 13 -5.37 0.37 12.39
N TYR A 14 -6.26 1.36 12.37
CA TYR A 14 -7.57 1.25 11.75
C TYR A 14 -7.63 2.15 10.52
N TYR A 15 -7.93 1.57 9.37
CA TYR A 15 -8.19 2.28 8.13
C TYR A 15 -9.65 2.13 7.70
N ARG A 16 -10.19 3.15 7.02
CA ARG A 16 -11.56 3.06 6.50
C ARG A 16 -11.66 2.00 5.40
N LYS A 17 -12.76 1.25 5.37
CA LYS A 17 -13.05 0.28 4.31
C LYS A 17 -13.42 1.03 3.02
N ARG A 18 -13.03 0.48 1.85
CA ARG A 18 -13.32 1.01 0.49
C ARG A 18 -12.64 2.36 0.17
N VAL A 19 -11.41 2.55 0.63
CA VAL A 19 -10.53 3.67 0.21
C VAL A 19 -9.95 3.38 -1.18
N HIS A 20 -9.62 4.46 -1.92
CA HIS A 20 -8.93 4.39 -3.21
C HIS A 20 -7.62 3.59 -3.14
N LEU A 21 -7.33 2.81 -4.19
CA LEU A 21 -6.18 1.91 -4.21
C LEU A 21 -4.87 2.66 -4.03
N LEU A 22 -4.68 3.80 -4.72
CA LEU A 22 -3.43 4.56 -4.65
C LEU A 22 -3.13 5.03 -3.23
N ASN A 23 -4.14 5.52 -2.51
CA ASN A 23 -3.99 5.97 -1.12
C ASN A 23 -3.61 4.80 -0.19
N LEU A 24 -4.12 3.60 -0.47
CA LEU A 24 -3.81 2.40 0.28
C LEU A 24 -2.35 1.98 0.08
N ILE A 25 -1.90 1.88 -1.17
CA ILE A 25 -0.54 1.42 -1.51
C ILE A 25 0.52 2.46 -1.17
N GLU A 26 0.19 3.75 -1.18
CA GLU A 26 1.10 4.80 -0.72
C GLU A 26 1.35 4.74 0.77
N LYS A 27 0.33 4.40 1.56
CA LYS A 27 0.48 4.29 3.02
C LYS A 27 1.15 2.99 3.44
N ILE A 28 0.76 1.87 2.81
CA ILE A 28 1.23 0.53 3.18
C ILE A 28 2.58 0.22 2.52
N LYS A 29 2.84 0.75 1.32
CA LYS A 29 4.03 0.48 0.49
C LYS A 29 4.24 -1.00 0.18
N LEU A 30 3.13 -1.74 0.03
CA LEU A 30 3.11 -3.15 -0.38
C LEU A 30 2.14 -3.35 -1.55
N TRP A 31 2.47 -4.30 -2.43
CA TRP A 31 1.67 -4.64 -3.60
C TRP A 31 1.40 -6.14 -3.67
N PRO A 32 0.13 -6.58 -3.69
CA PRO A 32 -0.17 -7.98 -3.97
C PRO A 32 -0.20 -8.22 -5.48
N SER A 33 0.69 -9.09 -5.96
CA SER A 33 0.64 -9.57 -7.35
C SER A 33 -0.57 -10.47 -7.59
N ARG A 34 -0.94 -10.68 -8.87
CA ARG A 34 -2.03 -11.62 -9.24
C ARG A 34 -1.77 -13.06 -8.78
N LYS A 35 -0.50 -13.44 -8.58
CA LYS A 35 -0.07 -14.76 -8.10
C LYS A 35 -0.16 -14.91 -6.56
N GLY A 36 -0.54 -13.87 -5.83
CA GLY A 36 -0.58 -13.92 -4.37
C GLY A 36 0.76 -13.67 -3.70
N ILE A 37 1.77 -13.22 -4.45
CA ILE A 37 3.05 -12.82 -3.89
C ILE A 37 3.01 -11.33 -3.52
N LEU A 38 3.40 -11.02 -2.28
CA LEU A 38 3.45 -9.68 -1.74
C LEU A 38 4.82 -9.03 -2.06
N HIS A 39 4.79 -7.90 -2.74
CA HIS A 39 5.97 -7.13 -3.12
C HIS A 39 6.09 -5.86 -2.29
N GLY A 40 7.32 -5.43 -2.02
CA GLY A 40 7.59 -4.08 -1.53
C GLY A 40 7.53 -3.07 -2.68
N ILE A 41 6.89 -1.93 -2.45
CA ILE A 41 6.83 -0.83 -3.43
C ILE A 41 7.99 0.14 -3.18
N ARG A 42 8.77 0.41 -4.24
CA ARG A 42 9.89 1.37 -4.25
C ARG A 42 9.38 2.77 -4.59
N SER A 43 8.68 2.94 -5.71
CA SER A 43 8.13 4.23 -6.15
C SER A 43 6.71 4.08 -6.70
N ILE A 44 5.98 5.18 -6.63
CA ILE A 44 4.62 5.33 -7.18
C ILE A 44 4.60 6.70 -7.86
N GLU A 45 4.45 6.70 -9.18
CA GLU A 45 4.31 7.89 -10.00
C GLU A 45 2.85 7.99 -10.43
N ARG A 46 2.17 9.09 -10.06
CA ARG A 46 0.76 9.30 -10.41
C ARG A 46 0.65 9.90 -11.81
N LEU A 47 -0.29 9.37 -12.59
CA LEU A 47 -0.57 9.73 -13.97
C LEU A 47 -2.09 9.90 -14.10
N GLY A 48 -2.63 10.98 -13.55
CA GLY A 48 -4.09 11.20 -13.43
C GLY A 48 -4.77 10.12 -12.56
N ASP A 49 -5.73 9.39 -13.13
CA ASP A 49 -6.41 8.27 -12.45
C ASP A 49 -5.61 6.95 -12.47
N GLN A 50 -4.45 6.95 -13.12
CA GLN A 50 -3.53 5.83 -13.13
C GLN A 50 -2.28 6.13 -12.28
N ALA A 51 -1.51 5.08 -12.00
CA ALA A 51 -0.17 5.24 -11.46
C ALA A 51 0.77 4.19 -12.04
N ARG A 52 2.01 4.59 -12.29
CA ARG A 52 3.13 3.69 -12.52
C ARG A 52 3.74 3.31 -11.18
N VAL A 53 3.77 2.02 -10.88
CA VAL A 53 4.31 1.47 -9.65
C VAL A 53 5.57 0.70 -9.97
N THR A 54 6.65 1.00 -9.26
CA THR A 54 7.91 0.25 -9.33
C THR A 54 8.14 -0.44 -7.99
N THR A 55 8.39 -1.74 -8.04
CA THR A 55 8.67 -2.58 -6.87
C THR A 55 10.16 -2.63 -6.54
N HIS A 56 10.52 -3.08 -5.34
CA HIS A 56 11.92 -3.28 -4.95
C HIS A 56 12.63 -4.37 -5.78
N CYS A 57 11.88 -5.34 -6.32
CA CYS A 57 12.41 -6.30 -7.29
C CYS A 57 12.41 -5.76 -8.74
N ASN A 58 12.42 -4.44 -8.91
CA ASN A 58 12.50 -3.72 -10.20
C ASN A 58 11.39 -4.02 -11.22
N LYS A 59 10.28 -4.62 -10.81
CA LYS A 59 9.09 -4.75 -11.68
C LYS A 59 8.33 -3.44 -11.70
N ALA A 60 8.06 -2.93 -12.90
CA ALA A 60 7.27 -1.73 -13.13
C ALA A 60 5.95 -2.09 -13.84
N PHE A 61 4.84 -1.46 -13.46
CA PHE A 61 3.54 -1.68 -14.08
C PHE A 61 2.60 -0.49 -13.86
N LEU A 62 1.62 -0.35 -14.75
CA LEU A 62 0.53 0.64 -14.64
C LEU A 62 -0.67 0.04 -13.92
N ILE A 63 -1.30 0.83 -13.04
CA ILE A 63 -2.51 0.48 -12.30
C ILE A 63 -3.54 1.62 -12.34
N ASN A 64 -4.82 1.27 -12.25
CA ASN A 64 -5.92 2.23 -12.13
C ASN A 64 -6.30 2.46 -10.66
N ASN A 65 -6.73 3.67 -10.31
CA ASN A 65 -7.08 4.05 -8.95
C ASN A 65 -8.50 3.61 -8.49
N SER A 66 -8.78 2.31 -8.58
CA SER A 66 -10.11 1.76 -8.24
C SER A 66 -10.23 1.24 -6.81
N LYS A 67 -11.30 1.65 -6.10
CA LYS A 67 -11.71 1.15 -4.76
C LYS A 67 -12.07 -0.36 -4.76
N ASN A 68 -12.49 -0.86 -5.92
CA ASN A 68 -13.05 -2.21 -6.09
C ASN A 68 -12.10 -3.17 -6.82
N SER A 69 -10.89 -2.73 -7.13
CA SER A 69 -9.88 -3.56 -7.77
C SER A 69 -9.56 -4.82 -6.95
N ARG A 70 -9.14 -5.88 -7.65
CA ARG A 70 -8.65 -7.11 -7.02
C ARG A 70 -7.53 -6.81 -6.02
N ALA A 71 -6.56 -5.97 -6.39
CA ALA A 71 -5.46 -5.57 -5.50
C ALA A 71 -5.97 -4.85 -4.24
N ALA A 72 -6.93 -3.91 -4.36
CA ALA A 72 -7.52 -3.24 -3.20
C ALA A 72 -8.27 -4.21 -2.28
N ARG A 73 -8.99 -5.19 -2.84
CA ARG A 73 -9.64 -6.24 -2.05
C ARG A 73 -8.62 -7.13 -1.34
N TRP A 74 -7.56 -7.52 -2.04
CA TRP A 74 -6.51 -8.38 -1.51
C TRP A 74 -5.72 -7.71 -0.39
N LEU A 75 -5.37 -6.44 -0.53
CA LEU A 75 -4.72 -5.68 0.52
C LEU A 75 -5.59 -5.54 1.78
N ARG A 76 -6.89 -5.35 1.61
CA ARG A 76 -7.83 -5.22 2.74
C ARG A 76 -8.05 -6.54 3.48
N ASN A 77 -8.18 -7.61 2.72
CA ASN A 77 -8.47 -8.95 3.24
C ASN A 77 -7.20 -9.75 3.54
N LYS A 78 -6.01 -9.17 3.28
CA LYS A 78 -4.70 -9.81 3.45
C LYS A 78 -4.59 -11.13 2.69
N LEU A 79 -5.10 -11.14 1.46
CA LEU A 79 -5.06 -12.31 0.59
C LEU A 79 -3.73 -12.34 -0.15
N PHE A 80 -2.76 -13.05 0.42
CA PHE A 80 -1.47 -13.38 -0.19
C PHE A 80 -1.02 -14.74 0.33
N ILE A 81 -0.23 -15.46 -0.47
CA ILE A 81 0.29 -16.79 -0.15
C ILE A 81 1.76 -16.75 0.28
N GLY A 82 2.47 -15.68 -0.05
CA GLY A 82 3.87 -15.53 0.27
C GLY A 82 4.39 -14.12 0.00
N VAL A 83 5.64 -13.88 0.39
CA VAL A 83 6.34 -12.61 0.24
C VAL A 83 7.46 -12.79 -0.80
N CYS A 84 7.67 -11.77 -1.64
CA CYS A 84 8.73 -11.80 -2.64
C CYS A 84 10.11 -11.76 -1.96
N SER A 85 10.90 -12.82 -2.14
CA SER A 85 12.28 -12.92 -1.63
C SER A 85 13.17 -11.78 -2.12
N GLN A 86 13.08 -11.44 -3.42
CA GLN A 86 13.86 -10.35 -4.03
C GLN A 86 13.49 -8.97 -3.47
N CYS A 87 12.27 -8.77 -2.97
CA CYS A 87 11.88 -7.49 -2.38
C CYS A 87 12.46 -7.30 -0.97
N GLY A 88 12.89 -8.37 -0.30
CA GLY A 88 13.45 -8.32 1.05
C GLY A 88 12.55 -7.53 2.03
N VAL A 89 11.23 -7.77 2.01
CA VAL A 89 10.30 -7.03 2.86
C VAL A 89 10.63 -7.32 4.32
N PRO A 90 11.00 -6.33 5.15
CA PRO A 90 11.39 -6.58 6.53
C PRO A 90 10.23 -7.10 7.38
N GLU A 91 10.54 -7.96 8.36
CA GLU A 91 9.53 -8.61 9.21
C GLU A 91 8.65 -7.62 9.95
N TRP A 92 9.23 -6.59 10.57
CA TRP A 92 8.48 -5.54 11.27
C TRP A 92 7.40 -4.87 10.39
N LYS A 93 7.63 -4.79 9.06
CA LYS A 93 6.68 -4.23 8.11
C LYS A 93 5.54 -5.19 7.84
N LEU A 94 5.83 -6.49 7.76
CA LEU A 94 4.83 -7.56 7.64
C LEU A 94 3.96 -7.62 8.90
N GLU A 95 4.56 -7.58 10.09
CA GLU A 95 3.85 -7.55 11.37
C GLU A 95 2.92 -6.33 11.48
N LYS A 96 3.43 -5.14 11.13
CA LYS A 96 2.64 -3.90 11.09
C LYS A 96 1.49 -3.97 10.09
N TYR A 97 1.72 -4.57 8.92
CA TYR A 97 0.65 -4.79 7.95
C TYR A 97 -0.37 -5.81 8.49
N ASN A 98 0.09 -6.85 9.17
CA ASN A 98 -0.76 -7.86 9.78
C ASN A 98 -1.56 -7.34 11.00
N SER A 99 -1.06 -6.33 11.72
CA SER A 99 -1.82 -5.69 12.80
C SER A 99 -2.87 -4.68 12.30
N THR A 100 -2.77 -4.24 11.05
CA THR A 100 -3.70 -3.28 10.44
C THR A 100 -5.10 -3.88 10.25
N ARG A 101 -6.16 -3.12 10.55
CA ARG A 101 -7.56 -3.52 10.40
C ARG A 101 -8.32 -2.51 9.53
N PHE A 102 -9.32 -3.01 8.81
CA PHE A 102 -10.18 -2.20 7.94
C PHE A 102 -11.62 -2.20 8.44
N LYS A 103 -12.17 -1.03 8.79
CA LYS A 103 -13.55 -0.88 9.32
C LYS A 103 -14.32 0.18 8.54
N ARG A 104 -15.65 0.05 8.44
CA ARG A 104 -16.49 0.95 7.61
C ARG A 104 -16.69 2.33 8.27
N HIS A 105 -16.87 2.35 9.59
CA HIS A 105 -17.20 3.53 10.40
C HIS A 105 -16.03 4.00 11.29
N GLN A 106 -14.84 3.40 11.14
CA GLN A 106 -13.66 3.73 11.94
C GLN A 106 -12.43 3.80 11.05
N GLY A 107 -11.48 4.66 11.40
CA GLY A 107 -10.17 4.78 10.76
C GLY A 107 -10.00 6.02 9.88
N SER A 108 -8.73 6.34 9.58
CA SER A 108 -8.39 7.51 8.76
C SER A 108 -8.91 7.36 7.33
N LEU A 109 -9.46 8.45 6.77
CA LEU A 109 -9.96 8.47 5.39
C LEU A 109 -8.85 8.31 4.34
N LEU A 110 -7.59 8.48 4.75
CA LEU A 110 -6.42 8.52 3.86
C LEU A 110 -6.71 9.40 2.63
N LEU A 111 -7.31 10.57 2.87
CA LEU A 111 -7.41 11.61 1.86
C LEU A 111 -6.00 12.18 1.68
N LYS A 112 -5.55 12.24 0.43
CA LYS A 112 -4.50 13.17 0.03
C LYS A 112 -5.20 14.19 -0.84
N ASP A 113 -5.10 15.45 -0.45
CA ASP A 113 -5.65 16.55 -1.20
C ASP A 113 -5.02 16.57 -2.59
N GLN A 114 -5.88 16.66 -3.59
CA GLN A 114 -5.50 16.89 -4.97
C GLN A 114 -5.06 18.35 -5.08
N LYS A 115 -3.80 18.63 -4.80
CA LYS A 115 -3.16 19.87 -5.25
C LYS A 115 -2.04 19.47 -6.19
N GLU A 116 -2.16 19.95 -7.42
CA GLU A 116 -1.23 19.95 -8.56
C GLU A 116 -1.86 19.30 -9.79
N GLY A 117 -2.38 20.14 -10.68
CA GLY A 117 -2.88 19.74 -11.99
C GLY A 117 -3.97 20.64 -12.62
N ALA A 118 -4.28 21.81 -12.05
CA ALA A 118 -5.30 22.72 -12.59
C ALA A 118 -4.74 24.07 -13.10
N ASP A 119 -3.44 24.16 -13.40
CA ASP A 119 -2.80 25.39 -13.90
C ASP A 119 -2.02 25.18 -15.21
N SER A 120 -2.56 24.42 -16.17
CA SER A 120 -1.97 24.32 -17.51
C SER A 120 -3.02 24.17 -18.61
N GLU A 121 -3.98 25.08 -18.66
CA GLU A 121 -4.83 25.27 -19.85
C GLU A 121 -5.39 26.71 -19.86
N LYS A 122 -4.48 27.68 -20.00
CA LYS A 122 -4.77 29.03 -20.50
C LYS A 122 -3.54 29.55 -21.24
N SER A 123 -3.51 29.28 -22.54
CA SER A 123 -2.81 30.06 -23.56
C SER A 123 -3.73 30.20 -24.75
#